data_AF-A0A9D6TAV4-F1
#
_entry.id   AF-A0A9D6TAV4-F1
#
_cell.length_a   1.000
_cell.length_b   1.000
_cell.length_c   1.000
_cell.angle_alpha   90.00
_cell.angle_beta   90.00
_cell.angle_gamma   90.00
#
_symmetry.space_group_name_H-M   'P 1'
#
loop_
_entity.id
_entity.type
_entity.pdbx_description
1 polymer ?
#
loop_
_entity_poly.entity_id
_entity_poly.type
_entity_poly.pdbx_seq_one_letter_code
_entity_poly.pdbx_strand_id
1 'polypeptide(L)'
;MMSTAIAEASRTARVLVFGVDDGCFCVHLDWVEAVYQRDEAVLHTAKAGESTRPFLLHRGQPALVVDLREAFGLTELLGVTERAAFMIVRAGSFLLALPVDGCSGVRELDLRTKAPVATNLVHDGGLSVGHLVDIEGRLHALLEPNRILSGALREKLEPLLKEALAFRDRQDKIAAVAVELRRAPTAAALKTFGRLVRRNGRPRAANAAKALLKALQESESATGLDLVAGDLGGDTLMRDLIALSTARRTGELAVETPDGAPAKVFLDAGRVADACAAGIWGRGAFKRILSTREGNYRFVAAESPVQPQRINESAVWLLVETSEQLGEERRGRHAR
;
A
#
# COMPACT_ATOMS: atom_id res chain seq x y z
N MET A 1 -12.51 -55.79 -5.93
CA MET A 1 -13.72 -54.94 -5.78
C MET A 1 -13.37 -53.67 -4.99
N MET A 2 -12.59 -52.77 -5.58
CA MET A 2 -12.25 -51.45 -5.03
C MET A 2 -12.11 -50.42 -6.18
N SER A 3 -13.08 -50.39 -7.11
CA SER A 3 -12.99 -49.59 -8.34
C SER A 3 -14.28 -48.85 -8.69
N THR A 4 -15.14 -48.56 -7.71
CA THR A 4 -16.41 -47.84 -7.94
C THR A 4 -16.65 -46.67 -7.00
N ALA A 5 -15.97 -46.60 -5.85
CA ALA A 5 -16.19 -45.53 -4.86
C ALA A 5 -15.46 -44.19 -5.17
N ILE A 6 -14.56 -44.16 -6.16
CA ILE A 6 -13.87 -42.91 -6.60
C ILE A 6 -14.60 -42.28 -7.82
N ALA A 7 -15.62 -42.94 -8.39
CA ALA A 7 -16.34 -42.46 -9.57
C ALA A 7 -17.58 -41.59 -9.25
N GLU A 8 -17.92 -41.39 -7.97
CA GLU A 8 -19.19 -40.76 -7.54
C GLU A 8 -19.08 -39.39 -6.84
N ALA A 9 -17.89 -38.96 -6.40
CA ALA A 9 -17.63 -37.58 -5.99
C ALA A 9 -16.91 -36.87 -7.15
N SER A 10 -17.41 -35.87 -7.87
CA SER A 10 -18.51 -34.93 -7.71
C SER A 10 -18.93 -34.51 -9.13
N ARG A 11 -20.22 -34.61 -9.52
CA ARG A 11 -20.69 -34.07 -10.83
C ARG A 11 -21.46 -32.75 -10.73
N THR A 12 -21.57 -32.20 -9.53
CA THR A 12 -22.04 -30.84 -9.26
C THR A 12 -20.84 -29.94 -9.06
N ALA A 13 -20.69 -28.91 -9.90
CA ALA A 13 -19.65 -27.90 -9.77
C ALA A 13 -20.23 -26.67 -9.05
N ARG A 14 -19.48 -26.07 -8.12
CA ARG A 14 -19.86 -24.79 -7.51
C ARG A 14 -19.17 -23.67 -8.28
N VAL A 15 -19.94 -22.73 -8.80
CA VAL A 15 -19.41 -21.60 -9.57
C VAL A 15 -19.77 -20.28 -8.91
N LEU A 16 -18.88 -19.30 -8.99
CA LEU A 16 -19.20 -17.91 -8.68
C LEU A 16 -19.68 -17.24 -9.95
N VAL A 17 -20.87 -16.65 -9.92
CA VAL A 17 -21.47 -15.92 -11.04
C VAL A 17 -21.19 -14.43 -10.92
N PHE A 18 -20.80 -13.79 -12.01
CA PHE A 18 -20.43 -12.37 -12.05
C PHE A 18 -20.73 -11.74 -13.41
N GLY A 19 -20.85 -10.41 -13.42
CA GLY A 19 -21.11 -9.61 -14.62
C GLY A 19 -19.90 -8.77 -15.05
N VAL A 20 -19.73 -8.63 -16.36
CA VAL A 20 -18.84 -7.64 -16.98
C VAL A 20 -19.56 -7.06 -18.20
N ASP A 21 -19.91 -5.79 -18.11
CA ASP A 21 -20.87 -5.11 -18.99
C ASP A 21 -22.18 -5.92 -19.09
N ASP A 22 -22.68 -6.14 -20.30
CA ASP A 22 -23.86 -6.98 -20.53
C ASP A 22 -23.54 -8.49 -20.52
N GLY A 23 -22.27 -8.85 -20.31
CA GLY A 23 -21.81 -10.24 -20.32
C GLY A 23 -22.05 -10.95 -18.99
N CYS A 24 -22.58 -12.18 -19.08
CA CYS A 24 -22.79 -13.07 -17.94
C CYS A 24 -21.69 -14.13 -17.89
N PHE A 25 -20.90 -14.14 -16.82
CA PHE A 25 -19.75 -15.03 -16.66
C PHE A 25 -19.87 -15.85 -15.37
N CYS A 26 -19.15 -16.97 -15.34
CA CYS A 26 -18.92 -17.70 -14.11
C CYS A 26 -17.55 -18.36 -14.11
N VAL A 27 -17.05 -18.68 -12.92
CA VAL A 27 -15.79 -19.39 -12.72
C VAL A 27 -15.97 -20.41 -11.61
N HIS A 28 -15.26 -21.54 -11.70
CA HIS A 28 -15.28 -22.53 -10.62
C HIS A 28 -14.82 -21.89 -9.31
N LEU A 29 -15.56 -22.11 -8.22
CA LEU A 29 -15.35 -21.42 -6.95
C LEU A 29 -13.95 -21.68 -6.37
N ASP A 30 -13.41 -22.89 -6.54
CA ASP A 30 -12.07 -23.26 -6.07
C ASP A 30 -10.93 -22.42 -6.69
N TRP A 31 -11.19 -21.68 -7.76
CA TRP A 31 -10.20 -20.83 -8.43
C TRP A 31 -10.30 -19.37 -7.98
N VAL A 32 -11.34 -19.03 -7.22
CA VAL A 32 -11.57 -17.69 -6.66
C VAL A 32 -10.94 -17.61 -5.28
N GLU A 33 -10.01 -16.67 -5.11
CA GLU A 33 -9.28 -16.48 -3.85
C GLU A 33 -9.95 -15.42 -2.96
N ALA A 34 -10.55 -14.39 -3.56
CA ALA A 34 -11.24 -13.30 -2.87
C ALA A 34 -12.06 -12.43 -3.85
N VAL A 35 -12.95 -11.61 -3.30
CA VAL A 35 -13.61 -10.49 -3.99
C VAL A 35 -13.43 -9.24 -3.12
N TYR A 36 -12.94 -8.15 -3.72
CA TYR A 36 -12.74 -6.87 -3.05
C TYR A 36 -13.65 -5.81 -3.68
N GLN A 37 -14.27 -4.95 -2.86
CA GLN A 37 -14.91 -3.75 -3.37
C GLN A 37 -13.85 -2.78 -3.90
N ARG A 38 -14.18 -2.00 -4.93
CA ARG A 38 -13.22 -1.13 -5.61
C ARG A 38 -12.64 -0.05 -4.70
N ASP A 39 -13.46 0.51 -3.82
CA ASP A 39 -13.09 1.56 -2.86
C ASP A 39 -12.22 1.03 -1.70
N GLU A 40 -12.32 -0.26 -1.40
CA GLU A 40 -11.49 -0.94 -0.40
C GLU A 40 -10.12 -1.39 -0.95
N ALA A 41 -10.01 -1.54 -2.29
CA ALA A 41 -8.82 -2.07 -2.92
C ALA A 41 -7.75 -0.99 -3.16
N VAL A 42 -6.60 -1.13 -2.50
CA VAL A 42 -5.44 -0.28 -2.77
C VAL A 42 -4.71 -0.76 -4.03
N LEU A 43 -4.76 0.06 -5.09
CA LEU A 43 -4.05 -0.20 -6.33
C LEU A 43 -2.63 0.37 -6.28
N HIS A 44 -1.70 -0.43 -6.78
CA HIS A 44 -0.32 -0.09 -7.08
C HIS A 44 -0.07 -0.18 -8.58
N THR A 45 1.05 0.35 -9.05
CA THR A 45 1.39 0.35 -10.47
C THR A 45 2.73 -0.32 -10.70
N ALA A 46 2.75 -1.35 -11.55
CA ALA A 46 3.96 -1.96 -12.06
C ALA A 46 4.29 -1.35 -13.43
N LYS A 47 5.57 -1.07 -13.68
CA LYS A 47 6.05 -0.53 -14.95
C LYS A 47 7.24 -1.35 -15.44
N ALA A 48 7.14 -1.89 -16.65
CA ALA A 48 8.20 -2.65 -17.30
C ALA A 48 8.30 -2.24 -18.77
N GLY A 49 9.41 -1.57 -19.13
CA GLY A 49 9.55 -0.94 -20.45
C GLY A 49 8.45 0.10 -20.68
N GLU A 50 7.73 -0.05 -21.79
CA GLU A 50 6.57 0.78 -22.15
C GLU A 50 5.27 0.29 -21.50
N SER A 51 5.25 -0.94 -20.97
CA SER A 51 4.08 -1.50 -20.33
C SER A 51 3.90 -0.98 -18.92
N THR A 52 2.68 -0.56 -18.60
CA THR A 52 2.27 -0.14 -17.26
C THR A 52 0.97 -0.84 -16.92
N ARG A 53 0.87 -1.42 -15.71
CA ARG A 53 -0.34 -2.13 -15.29
C ARG A 53 -0.61 -1.95 -13.81
N PRO A 54 -1.88 -1.69 -13.41
CA PRO A 54 -2.23 -1.71 -12.02
C PRO A 54 -2.17 -3.14 -11.45
N PHE A 55 -1.93 -3.24 -10.15
CA PHE A 55 -2.00 -4.49 -9.39
C PHE A 55 -2.42 -4.19 -7.96
N LEU A 56 -2.92 -5.20 -7.25
CA LEU A 56 -3.20 -5.14 -5.82
C LEU A 56 -2.42 -6.23 -5.09
N LEU A 57 -2.32 -6.13 -3.77
CA LEU A 57 -1.70 -7.16 -2.94
C LEU A 57 -2.77 -8.01 -2.26
N HIS A 58 -2.91 -9.26 -2.67
CA HIS A 58 -3.76 -10.24 -2.00
C HIS A 58 -2.89 -11.17 -1.15
N ARG A 59 -3.05 -11.12 0.18
CA ARG A 59 -2.25 -11.90 1.15
C ARG A 59 -0.74 -11.78 0.90
N GLY A 60 -0.29 -10.57 0.55
CA GLY A 60 1.11 -10.26 0.23
C GLY A 60 1.57 -10.74 -1.16
N GLN A 61 0.72 -11.37 -1.98
CA GLN A 61 1.05 -11.70 -3.37
C GLN A 61 0.46 -10.67 -4.33
N PRO A 62 1.22 -10.23 -5.36
CA PRO A 62 0.69 -9.30 -6.34
C PRO A 62 -0.32 -10.00 -7.26
N ALA A 63 -1.53 -9.44 -7.33
CA ALA A 63 -2.55 -9.78 -8.30
C ALA A 63 -2.59 -8.70 -9.39
N LEU A 64 -2.16 -9.04 -10.61
CA LEU A 64 -2.15 -8.08 -11.72
C LEU A 64 -3.58 -7.80 -12.18
N VAL A 65 -3.93 -6.53 -12.34
CA VAL A 65 -5.24 -6.16 -12.86
C VAL A 65 -5.30 -6.45 -14.35
N VAL A 66 -6.24 -7.30 -14.75
CA VAL A 66 -6.46 -7.67 -16.15
C VAL A 66 -7.93 -7.47 -16.49
N ASP A 67 -8.21 -6.59 -17.43
CA ASP A 67 -9.55 -6.41 -17.97
C ASP A 67 -9.90 -7.61 -18.87
N LEU A 68 -11.04 -8.26 -18.62
CA LEU A 68 -11.48 -9.38 -19.44
C LEU A 68 -11.67 -8.98 -20.91
N ARG A 69 -12.03 -7.72 -21.19
CA ARG A 69 -12.14 -7.21 -22.56
C ARG A 69 -10.78 -7.21 -23.25
N GLU A 70 -9.74 -6.77 -22.55
CA GLU A 70 -8.38 -6.83 -23.09
C GLU A 70 -7.96 -8.28 -23.31
N ALA A 71 -8.20 -9.15 -22.33
CA ALA A 71 -7.87 -10.56 -22.41
C ALA A 71 -8.53 -11.23 -23.63
N PHE A 72 -9.78 -10.87 -23.93
CA PHE A 72 -10.57 -11.46 -25.01
C PHE A 72 -10.47 -10.70 -26.34
N GLY A 73 -9.72 -9.59 -26.41
CA GLY A 73 -9.63 -8.75 -27.62
C GLY A 73 -10.92 -7.97 -27.94
N LEU A 74 -11.77 -7.72 -26.93
CA LEU A 74 -13.06 -7.03 -27.04
C LEU A 74 -13.00 -5.57 -26.60
N THR A 75 -11.83 -4.94 -26.65
CA THR A 75 -11.60 -3.56 -26.19
C THR A 75 -12.45 -2.50 -26.89
N GLU A 76 -12.93 -2.78 -28.10
CA GLU A 76 -13.74 -1.85 -28.90
C GLU A 76 -15.26 -2.03 -28.74
N LEU A 77 -15.70 -3.09 -28.05
CA LEU A 77 -17.08 -3.59 -28.18
C LEU A 77 -17.99 -3.30 -26.97
N LEU A 78 -17.48 -2.75 -25.86
CA LEU A 78 -18.24 -2.66 -24.62
C LEU A 78 -18.04 -1.33 -23.87
N GLY A 79 -19.11 -0.87 -23.21
CA GLY A 79 -19.22 0.45 -22.57
C GLY A 79 -18.17 0.78 -21.49
N VAL A 80 -18.13 2.04 -21.08
CA VAL A 80 -17.20 2.56 -20.05
C VAL A 80 -17.80 2.36 -18.65
N THR A 81 -18.34 1.18 -18.37
CA THR A 81 -18.99 0.90 -17.10
C THR A 81 -17.95 0.90 -15.97
N GLU A 82 -18.21 1.67 -14.92
CA GLU A 82 -17.35 1.66 -13.74
C GLU A 82 -17.47 0.30 -13.05
N ARG A 83 -16.35 -0.42 -12.95
CA ARG A 83 -16.30 -1.73 -12.32
C ARG A 83 -16.36 -1.58 -10.81
N ALA A 84 -17.37 -2.15 -10.15
CA ALA A 84 -17.57 -1.97 -8.72
C ALA A 84 -16.64 -2.84 -7.86
N ALA A 85 -16.07 -3.93 -8.39
CA ALA A 85 -15.27 -4.87 -7.62
C ALA A 85 -14.08 -5.45 -8.40
N PHE A 86 -13.16 -6.06 -7.65
CA PHE A 86 -12.07 -6.90 -8.16
C PHE A 86 -12.26 -8.34 -7.68
N MET A 87 -12.41 -9.28 -8.61
CA MET A 87 -12.40 -10.71 -8.33
C MET A 87 -10.98 -11.26 -8.48
N ILE A 88 -10.45 -11.88 -7.44
CA ILE A 88 -9.10 -12.46 -7.45
C ILE A 88 -9.19 -13.92 -7.88
N VAL A 89 -8.54 -14.25 -9.00
CA VAL A 89 -8.50 -15.61 -9.53
C VAL A 89 -7.08 -16.08 -9.78
N ARG A 90 -6.85 -17.38 -9.61
CA ARG A 90 -5.55 -18.01 -9.92
C ARG A 90 -5.54 -18.53 -11.35
N ALA A 91 -4.59 -18.08 -12.15
CA ALA A 91 -4.38 -18.48 -13.54
C ALA A 91 -2.93 -18.94 -13.73
N GLY A 92 -2.68 -20.24 -13.50
CA GLY A 92 -1.36 -20.83 -13.52
C GLY A 92 -0.46 -20.23 -12.43
N SER A 93 0.67 -19.64 -12.85
CA SER A 93 1.58 -18.92 -11.97
C SER A 93 1.14 -17.48 -11.65
N PHE A 94 0.10 -16.98 -12.31
CA PHE A 94 -0.40 -15.62 -12.10
C PHE A 94 -1.56 -15.61 -11.11
N LEU A 95 -1.58 -14.56 -10.29
CA LEU A 95 -2.77 -14.13 -9.59
C LEU A 95 -3.33 -12.93 -10.35
N LEU A 96 -4.61 -12.99 -10.71
CA LEU A 96 -5.27 -11.96 -11.51
C LEU A 96 -6.32 -11.26 -10.66
N ALA A 97 -6.36 -9.94 -10.74
CA ALA A 97 -7.44 -9.12 -10.24
C ALA A 97 -8.32 -8.73 -11.42
N LEU A 98 -9.44 -9.43 -11.61
CA LEU A 98 -10.38 -9.17 -12.69
C LEU A 98 -11.37 -8.08 -12.25
N PRO A 99 -11.39 -6.90 -12.89
CA PRO A 99 -12.43 -5.91 -12.65
C PRO A 99 -13.78 -6.46 -13.10
N VAL A 100 -14.78 -6.44 -12.22
CA VAL A 100 -16.14 -6.92 -12.48
C VAL A 100 -17.18 -5.90 -12.02
N ASP A 101 -18.37 -5.94 -12.61
CA ASP A 101 -19.47 -5.06 -12.20
C ASP A 101 -20.07 -5.50 -10.88
N GLY A 102 -20.04 -6.80 -10.61
CA GLY A 102 -20.50 -7.38 -9.36
C GLY A 102 -20.56 -8.90 -9.43
N CYS A 103 -20.63 -9.53 -8.27
CA CYS A 103 -20.86 -10.97 -8.15
C CYS A 103 -22.30 -11.21 -7.70
N SER A 104 -23.05 -12.02 -8.44
CA SER A 104 -24.45 -12.37 -8.12
C SER A 104 -24.57 -13.58 -7.18
N GLY A 105 -23.44 -14.15 -6.78
CA GLY A 105 -23.32 -15.19 -5.76
C GLY A 105 -22.89 -16.54 -6.32
N VAL A 106 -22.88 -17.54 -5.44
CA VAL A 106 -22.49 -18.91 -5.79
C VAL A 106 -23.70 -19.67 -6.32
N ARG A 107 -23.49 -20.51 -7.34
CA ARG A 107 -24.50 -21.43 -7.91
C ARG A 107 -23.92 -22.82 -8.06
N GLU A 108 -24.81 -23.81 -8.03
CA GLU A 108 -24.48 -25.19 -8.33
C GLU A 108 -24.82 -25.50 -9.79
N LEU A 109 -23.89 -26.16 -10.47
CA LEU A 109 -23.98 -26.52 -11.87
C LEU A 109 -23.95 -28.03 -11.98
N ASP A 110 -25.05 -28.62 -12.44
CA ASP A 110 -25.11 -30.03 -12.76
C ASP A 110 -24.70 -30.25 -14.23
N LEU A 111 -23.45 -30.65 -14.40
CA LEU A 111 -22.85 -30.89 -15.71
C LEU A 111 -23.35 -32.20 -16.35
N ARG A 112 -24.14 -33.03 -15.63
CA ARG A 112 -24.77 -34.24 -16.19
C ARG A 112 -25.95 -33.92 -17.07
N THR A 113 -26.80 -33.03 -16.58
CA THR A 113 -28.10 -32.75 -17.18
C THR A 113 -27.99 -31.73 -18.30
N LYS A 114 -27.05 -30.78 -18.19
CA LYS A 114 -26.77 -29.79 -19.24
C LYS A 114 -25.28 -29.82 -19.57
N ALA A 115 -24.94 -30.46 -20.69
CA ALA A 115 -23.57 -30.53 -21.17
C ALA A 115 -23.04 -29.13 -21.54
N PRO A 116 -21.87 -28.71 -21.04
CA PRO A 116 -21.26 -27.45 -21.43
C PRO A 116 -20.92 -27.42 -22.92
N VAL A 117 -21.12 -26.29 -23.57
CA VAL A 117 -20.79 -26.10 -25.01
C VAL A 117 -19.56 -25.22 -25.11
N ALA A 118 -18.50 -25.65 -25.80
CA ALA A 118 -17.30 -24.82 -25.94
C ALA A 118 -17.63 -23.44 -26.56
N THR A 119 -17.03 -22.38 -26.02
CA THR A 119 -17.18 -21.04 -26.60
C THR A 119 -16.40 -20.93 -27.92
N ASN A 120 -16.86 -20.08 -28.84
CA ASN A 120 -16.10 -19.73 -30.04
C ASN A 120 -14.93 -18.76 -29.75
N LEU A 121 -14.83 -18.27 -28.52
CA LEU A 121 -13.71 -17.46 -28.08
C LEU A 121 -12.52 -18.39 -27.82
N VAL A 122 -11.46 -18.22 -28.61
CA VAL A 122 -10.29 -19.11 -28.59
C VAL A 122 -8.98 -18.34 -28.43
N HIS A 123 -7.99 -18.97 -27.79
CA HIS A 123 -6.61 -18.52 -27.70
C HIS A 123 -5.64 -19.60 -28.14
N ASP A 124 -4.39 -19.21 -28.39
CA ASP A 124 -3.21 -20.08 -28.48
C ASP A 124 -3.42 -21.41 -29.23
N GLY A 125 -3.64 -21.33 -30.54
CA GLY A 125 -3.84 -22.52 -31.37
C GLY A 125 -5.28 -23.06 -31.38
N GLY A 126 -6.26 -22.22 -31.02
CA GLY A 126 -7.69 -22.54 -31.18
C GLY A 126 -8.33 -23.16 -29.94
N LEU A 127 -7.67 -23.13 -28.79
CA LEU A 127 -8.24 -23.63 -27.54
C LEU A 127 -9.29 -22.66 -27.01
N SER A 128 -10.50 -23.18 -26.76
CA SER A 128 -11.58 -22.39 -26.19
C SER A 128 -11.21 -21.87 -24.80
N VAL A 129 -11.53 -20.60 -24.55
CA VAL A 129 -11.30 -19.89 -23.28
C VAL A 129 -12.24 -20.38 -22.16
N GLY A 130 -13.35 -21.02 -22.54
CA GLY A 130 -14.34 -21.54 -21.61
C GLY A 130 -15.49 -22.25 -22.29
N HIS A 131 -16.56 -22.48 -21.54
CA HIS A 131 -17.77 -23.15 -22.02
C HIS A 131 -19.02 -22.31 -21.73
N LEU A 132 -20.02 -22.39 -22.58
CA LEU A 132 -21.36 -21.90 -22.32
C LEU A 132 -22.12 -22.91 -21.48
N VAL A 133 -22.74 -22.40 -20.42
CA VAL A 133 -23.57 -23.16 -19.48
C VAL A 133 -24.86 -22.40 -19.21
N ASP A 134 -25.96 -23.11 -19.00
CA ASP A 134 -27.24 -22.52 -18.61
C ASP A 134 -27.36 -22.54 -17.09
N ILE A 135 -27.53 -21.36 -16.50
CA ILE A 135 -27.83 -21.15 -15.09
C ILE A 135 -29.12 -20.35 -15.02
N GLU A 136 -30.16 -20.93 -14.41
CA GLU A 136 -31.47 -20.28 -14.23
C GLU A 136 -32.09 -19.75 -15.54
N GLY A 137 -31.88 -20.47 -16.66
CA GLY A 137 -32.44 -20.09 -17.96
C GLY A 137 -31.65 -18.99 -18.68
N ARG A 138 -30.47 -18.64 -18.19
CA ARG A 138 -29.54 -17.67 -18.81
C ARG A 138 -28.22 -18.33 -19.15
N LEU A 139 -27.71 -18.04 -20.35
CA LEU A 139 -26.40 -18.51 -20.78
C LEU A 139 -25.30 -17.71 -20.09
N HIS A 140 -24.34 -18.42 -19.50
CA HIS A 140 -23.16 -17.87 -18.88
C HIS A 140 -21.91 -18.48 -19.54
N ALA A 141 -20.86 -17.68 -19.69
CA ALA A 141 -19.54 -18.20 -20.04
C ALA A 141 -18.82 -18.68 -18.77
N LEU A 142 -18.73 -20.00 -18.59
CA LEU A 142 -17.87 -20.66 -17.63
C LEU A 142 -16.42 -20.55 -18.09
N LEU A 143 -15.68 -19.61 -17.49
CA LEU A 143 -14.29 -19.33 -17.82
C LEU A 143 -13.37 -20.36 -17.18
N GLU A 144 -12.33 -20.77 -17.91
CA GLU A 144 -11.18 -21.47 -17.35
C GLU A 144 -10.07 -20.44 -17.12
N PRO A 145 -9.73 -20.06 -15.87
CA PRO A 145 -8.75 -18.99 -15.63
C PRO A 145 -7.38 -19.23 -16.27
N ASN A 146 -6.95 -20.48 -16.40
CA ASN A 146 -5.71 -20.86 -17.09
C ASN A 146 -5.75 -20.58 -18.58
N ARG A 147 -6.92 -20.28 -19.15
CA ARG A 147 -7.12 -19.95 -20.56
C ARG A 147 -7.59 -18.52 -20.77
N ILE A 148 -7.80 -17.73 -19.71
CA ILE A 148 -8.11 -16.30 -19.85
C ILE A 148 -6.96 -15.55 -20.51
N LEU A 149 -5.72 -15.91 -20.17
CA LEU A 149 -4.53 -15.25 -20.71
C LEU A 149 -4.00 -15.99 -21.93
N SER A 150 -4.05 -15.33 -23.08
CA SER A 150 -3.29 -15.73 -24.28
C SER A 150 -1.78 -15.69 -24.03
N GLY A 151 -1.01 -16.45 -24.83
CA GLY A 151 0.44 -16.50 -24.76
C GLY A 151 1.09 -15.11 -24.89
N ALA A 152 0.62 -14.33 -25.86
CA ALA A 152 1.09 -12.95 -26.07
C ALA A 152 0.81 -12.03 -24.87
N LEU A 153 -0.33 -12.21 -24.18
CA LEU A 153 -0.63 -11.44 -22.97
C LEU A 153 0.23 -11.90 -21.80
N ARG A 154 0.47 -13.22 -21.64
CA ARG A 154 1.36 -13.74 -20.59
C ARG A 154 2.78 -13.20 -20.71
N GLU A 155 3.33 -13.19 -21.91
CA GLU A 155 4.67 -12.65 -22.18
C GLU A 155 4.78 -11.17 -21.78
N LYS A 156 3.72 -10.38 -22.01
CA LYS A 156 3.64 -8.99 -21.56
C LYS A 156 3.50 -8.85 -20.04
N LEU A 157 2.78 -9.76 -19.39
CA LEU A 157 2.52 -9.73 -17.94
C LEU A 157 3.71 -10.20 -17.10
N GLU A 158 4.54 -11.12 -17.60
CA GLU A 158 5.66 -11.67 -16.85
C GLU A 158 6.65 -10.61 -16.31
N PRO A 159 7.16 -9.64 -17.12
CA PRO A 159 8.05 -8.62 -16.59
C PRO A 159 7.34 -7.67 -15.61
N LEU A 160 6.03 -7.44 -15.77
CA LEU A 160 5.23 -6.66 -14.83
C LEU A 160 5.07 -7.40 -13.49
N LEU A 161 4.87 -8.72 -13.52
CA LEU A 161 4.82 -9.55 -12.31
C LEU A 161 6.15 -9.49 -11.55
N LYS A 162 7.29 -9.57 -12.26
CA LYS A 162 8.62 -9.42 -11.66
C LYS A 162 8.77 -8.07 -10.95
N GLU A 163 8.30 -6.98 -11.57
CA GLU A 163 8.32 -5.66 -10.94
C GLU A 163 7.38 -5.57 -9.73
N ALA A 164 6.18 -6.15 -9.80
CA ALA A 164 5.22 -6.18 -8.69
C ALA A 164 5.75 -7.00 -7.50
N LEU A 165 6.43 -8.12 -7.75
CA LEU A 165 7.14 -8.88 -6.73
C LEU A 165 8.29 -8.08 -6.12
N ALA A 166 9.08 -7.39 -6.94
CA ALA A 166 10.14 -6.52 -6.46
C ALA A 166 9.61 -5.35 -5.62
N PHE A 167 8.41 -4.84 -5.94
CA PHE A 167 7.70 -3.84 -5.12
C PHE A 167 7.35 -4.39 -3.74
N ARG A 168 6.75 -5.59 -3.66
CA ARG A 168 6.47 -6.27 -2.38
C ARG A 168 7.75 -6.44 -1.56
N ASP A 169 8.80 -6.99 -2.15
CA ASP A 169 10.07 -7.21 -1.44
C ASP A 169 10.68 -5.91 -0.91
N ARG A 170 10.46 -4.80 -1.62
CA ARG A 170 10.86 -3.47 -1.13
C ARG A 170 10.00 -3.02 0.04
N GLN A 171 8.69 -3.29 0.05
CA GLN A 171 7.83 -2.98 1.21
C GLN A 171 8.29 -3.72 2.45
N ASP A 172 8.61 -5.01 2.34
CA ASP A 172 9.11 -5.81 3.47
C ASP A 172 10.44 -5.25 4.00
N LYS A 173 11.35 -4.88 3.09
CA LYS A 173 12.62 -4.21 3.44
C LYS A 173 12.40 -2.84 4.08
N ILE A 174 11.43 -2.06 3.61
CA ILE A 174 11.07 -0.77 4.21
C ILE A 174 10.59 -0.99 5.65
N ALA A 175 9.73 -1.99 5.89
CA ALA A 175 9.24 -2.32 7.22
C ALA A 175 10.38 -2.74 8.16
N ALA A 176 11.30 -3.57 7.68
CA ALA A 176 12.48 -4.00 8.46
C ALA A 176 13.37 -2.80 8.84
N VAL A 177 13.70 -1.93 7.88
CA VAL A 177 14.51 -0.72 8.14
C VAL A 177 13.78 0.28 9.03
N ALA A 178 12.45 0.37 8.93
CA ALA A 178 11.65 1.22 9.82
C ALA A 178 11.76 0.78 11.28
N VAL A 179 11.78 -0.52 11.56
CA VAL A 179 12.00 -1.04 12.93
C VAL A 179 13.37 -0.63 13.47
N GLU A 180 14.41 -0.68 12.64
CA GLU A 180 15.76 -0.21 12.98
C GLU A 180 15.74 1.30 13.30
N LEU A 181 15.19 2.11 12.39
CA LEU A 181 15.12 3.57 12.54
C LEU A 181 14.33 4.00 13.79
N ARG A 182 13.27 3.27 14.16
CA ARG A 182 12.49 3.52 15.38
C ARG A 182 13.32 3.37 16.65
N ARG A 183 14.30 2.46 16.67
CA ARG A 183 15.12 2.15 17.85
C ARG A 183 16.41 2.97 17.90
N ALA A 184 17.17 2.96 16.81
CA ALA A 184 18.49 3.57 16.72
C ALA A 184 18.70 4.12 15.30
N PRO A 185 18.35 5.38 15.04
CA PRO A 185 18.49 5.95 13.71
C PRO A 185 19.97 6.09 13.34
N THR A 186 20.35 5.54 12.18
CA THR A 186 21.70 5.69 11.62
C THR A 186 21.63 6.35 10.24
N ALA A 187 22.71 7.02 9.84
CA ALA A 187 22.82 7.59 8.50
C ALA A 187 22.66 6.53 7.39
N ALA A 188 23.20 5.33 7.62
CA ALA A 188 23.09 4.20 6.70
C ALA A 188 21.65 3.69 6.56
N ALA A 189 20.92 3.55 7.69
CA ALA A 189 19.52 3.17 7.69
C ALA A 189 18.63 4.21 7.01
N LEU A 190 18.84 5.51 7.28
CA LEU A 190 18.11 6.60 6.63
C LEU A 190 18.35 6.63 5.12
N LYS A 191 19.60 6.47 4.68
CA LYS A 191 19.95 6.40 3.26
C LYS A 191 19.27 5.21 2.58
N THR A 192 19.27 4.04 3.24
CA THR A 192 18.63 2.82 2.74
C THR A 192 17.11 3.00 2.65
N PHE A 193 16.49 3.50 3.71
CA PHE A 193 15.07 3.81 3.76
C PHE A 193 14.67 4.78 2.65
N GLY A 194 15.35 5.93 2.54
CA GLY A 194 15.08 6.95 1.54
C GLY A 194 15.14 6.42 0.11
N ARG A 195 16.13 5.55 -0.20
CA ARG A 195 16.24 4.88 -1.50
C ARG A 195 15.06 3.93 -1.76
N LEU A 196 14.69 3.11 -0.77
CA LEU A 196 13.62 2.12 -0.91
C LEU A 196 12.27 2.80 -1.10
N VAL A 197 11.90 3.75 -0.23
CA VAL A 197 10.61 4.45 -0.32
C VAL A 197 10.49 5.26 -1.61
N ARG A 198 11.58 5.86 -2.12
CA ARG A 198 11.58 6.52 -3.43
C ARG A 198 11.21 5.56 -4.57
N ARG A 199 11.84 4.38 -4.60
CA ARG A 199 11.55 3.33 -5.59
C ARG A 199 10.16 2.73 -5.43
N ASN A 200 9.56 2.89 -4.26
CA ASN A 200 8.21 2.43 -3.96
C ASN A 200 7.13 3.51 -4.17
N GLY A 201 7.42 4.56 -4.94
CA GLY A 201 6.45 5.61 -5.25
C GLY A 201 6.17 6.57 -4.10
N ARG A 202 7.01 6.60 -3.05
CA ARG A 202 6.90 7.51 -1.89
C ARG A 202 8.02 8.57 -1.89
N PRO A 203 8.04 9.49 -2.87
CA PRO A 203 9.13 10.47 -3.01
C PRO A 203 9.20 11.47 -1.85
N ARG A 204 8.11 11.70 -1.12
CA ARG A 204 8.08 12.60 0.04
C ARG A 204 8.78 12.01 1.25
N ALA A 205 8.47 10.76 1.60
CA ALA A 205 9.22 10.02 2.61
C ALA A 205 10.72 9.98 2.26
N ALA A 206 11.05 9.83 0.96
CA ALA A 206 12.43 9.88 0.50
C ALA A 206 13.09 11.24 0.71
N ASN A 207 12.38 12.33 0.42
CA ASN A 207 12.88 13.69 0.61
C ASN A 207 13.02 14.04 2.10
N ALA A 208 12.07 13.63 2.94
CA ALA A 208 12.16 13.76 4.39
C ALA A 208 13.38 13.00 4.93
N ALA A 209 13.55 11.73 4.56
CA ALA A 209 14.72 10.95 4.94
C ALA A 209 16.04 11.60 4.48
N LYS A 210 16.07 12.21 3.29
CA LYS A 210 17.24 12.95 2.78
C LYS A 210 17.53 14.22 3.59
N ALA A 211 16.50 15.00 3.93
CA ALA A 211 16.64 16.21 4.74
C ALA A 211 17.17 15.87 6.15
N LEU A 212 16.61 14.83 6.77
CA LEU A 212 17.04 14.35 8.08
C LEU A 212 18.44 13.75 8.04
N LEU A 213 18.82 13.03 6.97
CA LEU A 213 20.19 12.55 6.78
C LEU A 213 21.19 13.72 6.73
N LYS A 214 20.87 14.78 5.99
CA LYS A 214 21.71 15.98 5.92
C LYS A 214 21.87 16.62 7.30
N ALA A 215 20.77 16.82 8.02
CA ALA A 215 20.79 17.40 9.35
C ALA A 215 21.55 16.52 10.37
N LEU A 216 21.43 15.19 10.26
CA LEU A 216 22.20 14.26 11.10
C LEU A 216 23.71 14.42 10.87
N GLN A 217 24.14 14.48 9.61
CA GLN A 217 25.55 14.68 9.24
C GLN A 217 26.08 16.05 9.68
N GLU A 218 25.27 17.10 9.60
CA GLU A 218 25.63 18.43 10.09
C GLU A 218 25.72 18.48 11.62
N SER A 219 24.85 17.75 12.34
CA SER A 219 24.84 17.72 13.80
C SER A 219 26.05 17.03 14.42
N GLU A 220 26.65 16.05 13.74
CA GLU A 220 27.90 15.40 14.17
C GLU A 220 29.08 16.39 14.23
N SER A 221 28.96 17.55 13.57
CA SER A 221 30.00 18.57 13.50
C SER A 221 29.77 19.77 14.43
N ALA A 222 28.63 19.83 15.11
CA ALA A 222 28.23 20.99 15.92
C ALA A 222 28.57 20.82 17.41
N THR A 223 29.37 21.74 17.97
CA THR A 223 29.68 21.84 19.40
C THR A 223 28.90 23.01 20.02
N GLY A 224 28.22 22.77 21.14
CA GLY A 224 27.50 23.80 21.93
C GLY A 224 25.97 23.73 21.84
N LEU A 225 25.36 22.77 22.55
CA LEU A 225 23.89 22.52 22.55
C LEU A 225 23.18 22.96 23.84
N ASP A 226 23.83 23.77 24.68
CA ASP A 226 23.26 24.17 25.96
C ASP A 226 22.21 25.29 25.84
N LEU A 227 22.15 25.98 24.70
CA LEU A 227 21.15 27.01 24.38
C LEU A 227 20.62 26.80 22.95
N VAL A 228 19.61 25.93 22.82
CA VAL A 228 18.91 25.71 21.55
C VAL A 228 17.63 26.54 21.54
N ALA A 229 17.57 27.59 20.73
CA ALA A 229 16.40 28.43 20.54
C ALA A 229 16.33 28.91 19.09
N GLY A 230 15.12 29.13 18.59
CA GLY A 230 14.91 29.58 17.22
C GLY A 230 13.45 29.79 16.87
N ASP A 231 13.22 30.18 15.62
CA ASP A 231 11.89 30.41 15.09
C ASP A 231 11.32 29.10 14.53
N LEU A 232 10.01 28.86 14.69
CA LEU A 232 9.29 27.74 14.09
C LEU A 232 9.22 27.82 12.55
N GLY A 233 9.58 28.98 11.99
CA GLY A 233 9.66 29.19 10.55
C GLY A 233 10.79 28.38 9.90
N GLY A 234 10.41 27.47 8.99
CA GLY A 234 11.35 26.70 8.16
C GLY A 234 11.78 25.36 8.74
N ASP A 235 12.93 24.86 8.30
CA ASP A 235 13.45 23.52 8.69
C ASP A 235 14.30 23.55 9.98
N THR A 236 14.36 24.69 10.68
CA THR A 236 15.24 24.94 11.85
C THR A 236 14.89 24.04 13.03
N LEU A 237 13.60 24.00 13.43
CA LEU A 237 13.13 23.14 14.51
C LEU A 237 13.47 21.67 14.29
N MET A 238 13.33 21.17 13.05
CA MET A 238 13.66 19.77 12.74
C MET A 238 15.16 19.50 12.93
N ARG A 239 16.02 20.42 12.48
CA ARG A 239 17.48 20.31 12.63
C ARG A 239 17.87 20.30 14.11
N ASP A 240 17.28 21.17 14.89
CA ASP A 240 17.57 21.31 16.32
C ASP A 240 17.09 20.09 17.12
N LEU A 241 15.91 19.55 16.79
CA LEU A 241 15.44 18.28 17.38
C LEU A 241 16.39 17.12 17.06
N ILE A 242 16.98 17.08 15.86
CA ILE A 242 17.99 16.06 15.51
C ILE A 242 19.26 16.28 16.31
N ALA A 243 19.76 17.52 16.41
CA ALA A 243 20.96 17.82 17.17
C ALA A 243 20.80 17.46 18.66
N LEU A 244 19.66 17.81 19.27
CA LEU A 244 19.29 17.41 20.64
C LEU A 244 19.19 15.88 20.77
N SER A 245 18.68 15.20 19.75
CA SER A 245 18.58 13.74 19.70
C SER A 245 19.95 13.06 19.66
N THR A 246 20.83 13.49 18.75
CA THR A 246 22.19 12.97 18.59
C THR A 246 23.02 13.18 19.86
N ALA A 247 22.87 14.34 20.51
CA ALA A 247 23.53 14.65 21.77
C ALA A 247 22.86 14.03 23.00
N ARG A 248 21.83 13.19 22.82
CA ARG A 248 21.10 12.48 23.89
C ARG A 248 20.62 13.41 25.01
N ARG A 249 20.16 14.61 24.67
CA ARG A 249 19.72 15.59 25.66
C ARG A 249 18.38 15.18 26.28
N THR A 250 18.22 15.48 27.56
CA THR A 250 16.98 15.33 28.34
C THR A 250 16.48 16.72 28.72
N GLY A 251 15.18 16.98 28.56
CA GLY A 251 14.62 18.30 28.83
C GLY A 251 13.29 18.54 28.13
N GLU A 252 12.87 19.81 28.12
CA GLU A 252 11.66 20.24 27.41
C GLU A 252 11.99 21.28 26.35
N LEU A 253 11.40 21.13 25.17
CA LEU A 253 11.34 22.15 24.14
C LEU A 253 10.03 22.90 24.32
N ALA A 254 10.09 24.08 24.93
CA ALA A 254 8.95 24.97 25.05
C ALA A 254 8.73 25.69 23.72
N VAL A 255 7.49 25.67 23.23
CA VAL A 255 7.09 26.24 21.96
C VAL A 255 6.01 27.29 22.21
N GLU A 256 6.28 28.51 21.77
CA GLU A 256 5.39 29.65 21.83
C GLU A 256 4.72 29.82 20.48
N THR A 257 3.43 29.52 20.41
CA THR A 257 2.62 29.64 19.19
C THR A 257 1.81 30.96 19.18
N PRO A 258 1.41 31.49 18.01
CA PRO A 258 0.72 32.78 17.91
C PRO A 258 -0.65 32.81 18.60
N ASP A 259 -1.30 31.65 18.73
CA ASP A 259 -2.56 31.48 19.44
C ASP A 259 -2.39 31.51 20.98
N GLY A 260 -1.15 31.66 21.48
CA GLY A 260 -0.81 31.68 22.90
C GLY A 260 -1.02 30.35 23.60
N ALA A 261 -1.37 29.29 22.87
CA ALA A 261 -1.59 27.97 23.45
C ALA A 261 -0.23 27.36 23.83
N PRO A 262 -0.04 26.90 25.09
CA PRO A 262 1.23 26.29 25.48
C PRO A 262 1.47 25.02 24.68
N ALA A 263 2.63 24.94 24.03
CA ALA A 263 3.09 23.76 23.33
C ALA A 263 4.44 23.31 23.87
N LYS A 264 4.64 22.01 24.06
CA LYS A 264 5.89 21.43 24.55
C LYS A 264 6.21 20.12 23.85
N VAL A 265 7.50 19.88 23.62
CA VAL A 265 8.04 18.55 23.26
C VAL A 265 8.99 18.11 24.35
N PHE A 266 8.76 16.94 24.91
CA PHE A 266 9.57 16.39 25.99
C PHE A 266 10.60 15.42 25.42
N LEU A 267 11.87 15.62 25.78
CA LEU A 267 12.99 14.79 25.36
C LEU A 267 13.55 13.99 26.55
N ASP A 268 13.81 12.72 26.32
CA ASP A 268 14.46 11.81 27.28
C ASP A 268 15.59 11.05 26.58
N ALA A 269 16.83 11.35 26.97
CA ALA A 269 18.04 10.79 26.39
C ALA A 269 18.06 10.89 24.84
N GLY A 270 17.59 12.03 24.31
CA GLY A 270 17.50 12.30 22.87
C GLY A 270 16.30 11.66 22.14
N ARG A 271 15.45 10.92 22.84
CA ARG A 271 14.17 10.42 22.29
C ARG A 271 13.06 11.42 22.57
N VAL A 272 12.07 11.52 21.69
CA VAL A 272 10.85 12.27 22.01
C VAL A 272 10.00 11.39 22.91
N ALA A 273 9.88 11.78 24.18
CA ALA A 273 9.16 11.05 25.22
C ALA A 273 7.65 11.35 25.18
N ASP A 274 7.28 12.61 24.93
CA ASP A 274 5.88 13.04 24.75
C ASP A 274 5.84 14.42 24.08
N ALA A 275 4.65 14.88 23.71
CA ALA A 275 4.40 16.26 23.31
C ALA A 275 3.01 16.69 23.78
N CYS A 276 2.82 17.97 24.05
CA CYS A 276 1.50 18.54 24.33
C CYS A 276 1.29 19.83 23.55
N ALA A 277 0.07 20.02 23.01
CA ALA A 277 -0.33 21.24 22.32
C ALA A 277 -1.85 21.37 22.36
N ALA A 278 -2.36 22.51 22.82
CA ALA A 278 -3.80 22.83 22.86
C ALA A 278 -4.65 21.69 23.50
N GLY A 279 -4.19 21.13 24.63
CA GLY A 279 -4.88 20.06 25.36
C GLY A 279 -4.75 18.66 24.77
N ILE A 280 -4.12 18.50 23.60
CA ILE A 280 -3.81 17.21 22.98
C ILE A 280 -2.42 16.76 23.46
N TRP A 281 -2.23 15.44 23.58
CA TRP A 281 -0.96 14.81 24.00
C TRP A 281 -0.47 13.78 22.97
N GLY A 282 0.80 13.37 23.07
CA GLY A 282 1.41 12.33 22.24
C GLY A 282 1.70 12.78 20.81
N ARG A 283 1.69 11.81 19.88
CA ARG A 283 2.07 12.03 18.46
C ARG A 283 1.22 13.09 17.77
N GLY A 284 -0.06 13.18 18.10
CA GLY A 284 -0.97 14.18 17.53
C GLY A 284 -0.55 15.61 17.89
N ALA A 285 -0.12 15.82 19.13
CA ALA A 285 0.43 17.10 19.58
C ALA A 285 1.75 17.42 18.89
N PHE A 286 2.67 16.44 18.80
CA PHE A 286 3.95 16.60 18.10
C PHE A 286 3.76 17.03 16.63
N LYS A 287 2.84 16.37 15.92
CA LYS A 287 2.46 16.72 14.55
C LYS A 287 1.89 18.13 14.45
N ARG A 288 1.02 18.53 15.38
CA ARG A 288 0.46 19.88 15.43
C ARG A 288 1.55 20.93 15.59
N ILE A 289 2.49 20.70 16.51
CA ILE A 289 3.65 21.58 16.73
C ILE A 289 4.45 21.73 15.43
N LEU A 290 4.84 20.63 14.79
CA LEU A 290 5.59 20.66 13.51
C LEU A 290 4.81 21.24 12.33
N SER A 291 3.48 21.28 12.40
CA SER A 291 2.65 21.91 11.38
C SER A 291 2.57 23.43 11.51
N THR A 292 2.92 23.97 12.69
CA THR A 292 2.89 25.41 13.00
C THR A 292 4.08 26.09 12.35
N ARG A 293 3.85 27.21 11.66
CA ARG A 293 4.87 27.92 10.85
C ARG A 293 5.38 29.22 11.48
N GLU A 294 4.72 29.68 12.53
CA GLU A 294 4.95 30.96 13.18
C GLU A 294 5.08 30.72 14.67
N GLY A 295 5.91 31.52 15.34
CA GLY A 295 6.22 31.36 16.76
C GLY A 295 7.68 30.97 16.98
N ASN A 296 8.04 30.78 18.24
CA ASN A 296 9.42 30.56 18.68
C ASN A 296 9.49 29.29 19.52
N TYR A 297 10.69 28.73 19.65
CA TYR A 297 10.94 27.65 20.59
C TYR A 297 12.24 27.85 21.34
N ARG A 298 12.31 27.23 22.52
CA ARG A 298 13.52 27.16 23.34
C ARG A 298 13.62 25.81 24.04
N PHE A 299 14.82 25.26 24.10
CA PHE A 299 15.13 24.07 24.86
C PHE A 299 15.56 24.44 26.27
N VAL A 300 15.03 23.70 27.25
CA VAL A 300 15.40 23.79 28.66
C VAL A 300 15.84 22.40 29.10
N ALA A 301 17.13 22.27 29.43
CA ALA A 301 17.67 21.00 29.91
C ALA A 301 17.06 20.60 31.26
N ALA A 302 16.89 19.30 31.47
CA ALA A 302 16.45 18.74 32.74
C ALA A 302 17.39 17.60 33.16
N GLU A 303 17.65 17.50 34.47
CA GLU A 303 18.51 16.44 35.04
C GLU A 303 17.78 15.10 35.20
N SER A 304 16.45 15.10 35.19
CA SER A 304 15.61 13.91 35.38
C SER A 304 14.76 13.60 34.14
N PRO A 305 14.44 12.31 33.89
CA PRO A 305 13.57 11.91 32.79
C PRO A 305 12.22 12.60 32.90
N VAL A 306 11.73 13.11 31.77
CA VAL A 306 10.43 13.79 31.75
C VAL A 306 9.31 12.76 31.74
N GLN A 307 8.33 12.94 32.63
CA GLN A 307 7.10 12.17 32.70
C GLN A 307 5.92 13.05 32.27
N PRO A 308 4.94 12.50 31.53
CA PRO A 308 4.78 11.11 31.11
C PRO A 308 5.58 10.74 29.83
N GLN A 309 5.87 9.45 29.62
CA GLN A 309 6.52 8.91 28.42
C GLN A 309 5.51 8.15 27.54
N ARG A 310 4.79 8.86 26.66
CA ARG A 310 3.76 8.27 25.78
C ARG A 310 4.29 7.87 24.40
N ILE A 311 5.45 8.38 24.00
CA ILE A 311 6.10 8.13 22.72
C ILE A 311 7.36 7.32 23.00
N ASN A 312 7.49 6.18 22.34
CA ASN A 312 8.63 5.25 22.49
C ASN A 312 9.31 5.01 21.15
N GLU A 313 9.65 6.09 20.45
CA GLU A 313 10.33 6.07 19.15
C GLU A 313 11.47 7.07 19.12
N SER A 314 12.44 6.85 18.25
CA SER A 314 13.50 7.83 18.00
C SER A 314 12.92 9.14 17.43
N ALA A 315 13.52 10.27 17.81
CA ALA A 315 13.11 11.57 17.30
C ALA A 315 13.19 11.64 15.76
N VAL A 316 14.25 11.05 15.20
CA VAL A 316 14.46 10.97 13.75
C VAL A 316 13.32 10.22 13.05
N TRP A 317 12.90 9.06 13.57
CA TRP A 317 11.78 8.32 12.97
C TRP A 317 10.48 9.11 13.05
N LEU A 318 10.19 9.71 14.21
CA LEU A 318 8.98 10.50 14.40
C LEU A 318 8.92 11.69 13.43
N LEU A 319 10.08 12.31 13.16
CA LEU A 319 10.21 13.38 12.15
C LEU A 319 9.99 12.88 10.71
N VAL A 320 10.49 11.69 10.33
CA VAL A 320 10.22 11.08 9.02
C VAL A 320 8.72 10.91 8.83
N GLU A 321 8.07 10.24 9.79
CA GLU A 321 6.66 9.88 9.73
C GLU A 321 5.77 11.13 9.70
N THR A 322 6.07 12.11 10.56
CA THR A 322 5.30 13.35 10.64
C THR A 322 5.47 14.20 9.36
N SER A 323 6.67 14.28 8.81
CA SER A 323 6.94 15.02 7.57
C SER A 323 6.20 14.41 6.37
N GLU A 324 6.10 13.08 6.33
CA GLU A 324 5.31 12.37 5.31
C GLU A 324 3.82 12.72 5.42
N GLN A 325 3.24 12.59 6.62
CA GLN A 325 1.82 12.87 6.87
C GLN A 325 1.45 14.33 6.54
N LEU A 326 2.27 15.29 6.96
CA LEU A 326 2.03 16.72 6.67
C LEU A 326 2.14 17.01 5.16
N GLY A 327 3.00 16.28 4.45
CA GLY A 327 3.07 16.35 2.99
C GLY A 327 1.80 15.84 2.31
N GLU A 328 1.21 14.76 2.80
CA GLU A 328 -0.04 14.18 2.29
C GLU A 328 -1.25 15.10 2.47
N GLU A 329 -1.44 15.65 3.67
CA GLU A 329 -2.56 16.56 3.97
C GLU A 329 -2.57 17.81 3.09
N ARG A 330 -1.40 18.37 2.77
CA ARG A 330 -1.29 19.53 1.88
C ARG A 330 -1.74 19.21 0.45
N ARG A 331 -1.57 17.97 -0.03
CA ARG A 331 -2.08 17.55 -1.35
C ARG A 331 -3.60 17.42 -1.34
N GLY A 332 -4.16 16.82 -0.29
CA GLY A 332 -5.61 16.63 -0.17
C GLY A 332 -6.39 17.94 -0.16
N ARG A 333 -5.80 19.03 0.38
CA ARG A 333 -6.40 20.37 0.34
C ARG A 333 -6.28 21.09 -1.01
N HIS A 334 -5.29 20.74 -1.85
CA HIS A 334 -5.15 21.32 -3.19
C HIS A 334 -5.91 20.56 -4.27
N ALA A 335 -6.37 19.33 -3.96
CA ALA A 335 -7.18 18.50 -4.86
C ALA A 335 -8.69 18.58 -4.55
N ARG A 336 -9.09 19.36 -3.53
CA ARG A 336 -10.47 19.71 -3.18
C ARG A 336 -10.67 21.19 -3.47
#